data_AF-A0A951TCE7-F1
#
_entry.id   AF-A0A951TCE7-F1
#
_cell.length_a   1.000
_cell.length_b   1.000
_cell.length_c   1.000
_cell.angle_alpha   90.00
_cell.angle_beta   90.00
_cell.angle_gamma   90.00
#
_symmetry.space_group_name_H-M   'P 1'
#
loop_
_entity.id
_entity.type
_entity.pdbx_description
1 polymer ?
#
loop_
_entity_poly.entity_id
_entity_poly.type
_entity_poly.pdbx_seq_one_letter_code
_entity_poly.pdbx_strand_id
1 'polypeptide(L)'
;MSVPVAENVALPELAGIEELCAMTPEAQFQWALRNFGERAGIITSFQDTGCVMIDLMAAHAPGMRVITVDTLRLPEETLRLSHEIEERYGITIERFTPDSERLRQMIARHGEFLFFDTKAKQEFCCTVRKVEPNQRALATLDVWFTGLRRDQSAFRGETPKAQWVVRDGRPVLK
;
A
#
# COMPACT_ATOMS: atom_id res chain seq x y z
N MET A 1 -31.20 -4.21 15.65
CA MET A 1 -30.27 -3.64 16.64
C MET A 1 -29.30 -2.76 15.87
N SER A 2 -29.50 -1.44 15.94
CA SER A 2 -28.71 -0.42 15.26
C SER A 2 -27.33 -0.33 15.92
N VAL A 3 -26.28 -0.56 15.14
CA VAL A 3 -24.89 -0.26 15.54
C VAL A 3 -24.77 1.27 15.62
N PRO A 4 -24.24 1.85 16.72
CA PRO A 4 -24.09 3.28 16.82
C PRO A 4 -23.03 3.76 15.82
N VAL A 5 -23.39 4.76 15.02
CA VAL A 5 -22.43 5.53 14.22
C VAL A 5 -21.55 6.26 15.22
N ALA A 6 -20.26 5.96 15.22
CA ALA A 6 -19.30 6.60 16.12
C ALA A 6 -19.38 8.12 15.97
N GLU A 7 -19.70 8.78 17.09
CA GLU A 7 -19.73 10.23 17.24
C GLU A 7 -18.35 10.82 16.93
N ASN A 8 -18.36 12.01 16.31
CA ASN A 8 -17.25 12.94 16.10
C ASN A 8 -16.03 12.71 17.01
N VAL A 9 -15.08 11.90 16.53
CA VAL A 9 -13.69 12.03 16.97
C VAL A 9 -13.22 13.34 16.35
N ALA A 10 -13.07 14.38 17.17
CA ALA A 10 -12.31 15.55 16.78
C ALA A 10 -10.93 15.04 16.34
N LEU A 11 -10.63 15.10 15.04
CA LEU A 11 -9.28 14.85 14.57
C LEU A 11 -8.39 15.82 15.37
N PRO A 12 -7.33 15.34 16.06
CA PRO A 12 -6.34 16.26 16.63
C PRO A 12 -5.91 17.24 15.54
N GLU A 13 -5.40 18.43 15.88
CA GLU A 13 -4.77 19.31 14.88
C GLU A 13 -3.65 18.52 14.20
N LEU A 14 -3.99 17.90 13.06
CA LEU A 14 -3.09 17.05 12.31
C LEU A 14 -2.04 17.96 11.70
N ALA A 15 -0.80 17.49 11.69
CA ALA A 15 0.32 18.19 11.07
C ALA A 15 -0.06 18.65 9.65
N GLY A 16 0.24 19.90 9.33
CA GLY A 16 0.06 20.42 7.99
C GLY A 16 0.97 19.69 6.98
N ILE A 17 0.61 19.74 5.69
CA ILE A 17 1.43 19.09 4.64
C ILE A 17 2.87 19.61 4.62
N GLU A 18 3.08 20.90 4.88
CA GLU A 18 4.42 21.50 4.95
C GLU A 18 5.26 20.89 6.08
N GLU A 19 4.66 20.71 7.26
CA GLU A 19 5.31 20.08 8.40
C GLU A 19 5.65 18.62 8.10
N LEU A 20 4.70 17.86 7.55
CA LEU A 20 4.91 16.46 7.14
C LEU A 20 6.02 16.34 6.08
N CYS A 21 6.13 17.31 5.17
CA CYS A 21 7.20 17.32 4.17
C CYS A 21 8.58 17.66 4.77
N ALA A 22 8.63 18.39 5.89
CA ALA A 22 9.86 18.73 6.59
C ALA A 22 10.35 17.62 7.55
N MET A 23 9.47 16.71 7.99
CA MET A 23 9.81 15.58 8.85
C MET A 23 10.82 14.63 8.19
N THR A 24 11.60 13.89 8.98
CA THR A 24 12.35 12.72 8.49
C THR A 24 11.40 11.54 8.23
N PRO A 25 11.78 10.51 7.43
CA PRO A 25 10.93 9.33 7.22
C PRO A 25 10.49 8.64 8.52
N GLU A 26 11.40 8.53 9.49
CA GLU A 26 11.15 7.92 10.80
C GLU A 26 10.08 8.71 11.57
N ALA A 27 10.21 10.04 11.58
CA ALA A 27 9.24 10.93 12.23
C ALA A 27 7.86 10.84 11.57
N GLN A 28 7.79 10.67 10.23
CA GLN A 28 6.52 10.46 9.54
C GLN A 28 5.86 9.13 9.93
N PHE A 29 6.62 8.03 10.00
CA PHE A 29 6.06 6.75 10.43
C PHE A 29 5.52 6.83 11.86
N GLN A 30 6.29 7.42 12.77
CA GLN A 30 5.85 7.60 14.15
C GLN A 30 4.62 8.50 14.27
N TRP A 31 4.58 9.59 13.51
CA TRP A 31 3.41 10.47 13.48
C TRP A 31 2.18 9.74 12.95
N ALA A 32 2.30 8.99 11.85
CA ALA A 32 1.18 8.26 11.27
C ALA A 32 0.67 7.17 12.22
N LEU A 33 1.58 6.42 12.86
CA LEU A 33 1.20 5.38 13.83
C LEU A 33 0.49 5.96 15.04
N ARG A 34 0.99 7.08 15.60
CA ARG A 34 0.36 7.74 16.75
C ARG A 34 -1.04 8.28 16.45
N ASN A 35 -1.26 8.82 15.26
CA ASN A 35 -2.52 9.52 14.93
C ASN A 35 -3.57 8.62 14.26
N PHE A 36 -3.14 7.57 13.56
CA PHE A 36 -4.04 6.73 12.76
C PHE A 36 -3.99 5.24 13.14
N GLY A 37 -3.01 4.80 13.94
CA GLY A 37 -2.89 3.42 14.38
C GLY A 37 -2.96 2.42 13.22
N GLU A 38 -3.89 1.47 13.29
CA GLU A 38 -4.12 0.45 12.27
C GLU A 38 -4.64 0.99 10.92
N ARG A 39 -5.00 2.28 10.85
CA ARG A 39 -5.38 2.96 9.60
C ARG A 39 -4.18 3.62 8.90
N ALA A 40 -2.96 3.40 9.40
CA ALA A 40 -1.72 3.74 8.71
C ALA A 40 -0.96 2.46 8.30
N GLY A 41 -0.30 2.50 7.14
CA GLY A 41 0.48 1.35 6.68
C GLY A 41 1.38 1.63 5.47
N ILE A 42 2.39 0.80 5.29
CA ILE A 42 3.25 0.77 4.11
C ILE A 42 2.63 -0.17 3.09
N ILE A 43 2.42 0.30 1.85
CA ILE A 43 2.11 -0.61 0.73
C ILE A 43 3.38 -0.80 -0.12
N THR A 44 3.80 -2.05 -0.28
CA THR A 44 5.08 -2.40 -0.90
C THR A 44 4.99 -3.58 -1.86
N SER A 45 5.89 -3.56 -2.86
CA SER A 45 6.22 -4.67 -3.75
C SER A 45 7.62 -5.24 -3.49
N PHE A 46 8.22 -4.90 -2.35
CA PHE A 46 9.57 -5.34 -1.92
C PHE A 46 10.72 -4.91 -2.82
N GLN A 47 10.53 -3.82 -3.57
CA GLN A 47 11.62 -3.13 -4.23
C GLN A 47 12.51 -2.42 -3.19
N ASP A 48 13.66 -1.92 -3.64
CA ASP A 48 14.66 -1.22 -2.85
C ASP A 48 14.09 -0.23 -1.80
N THR A 49 13.27 0.76 -2.22
CA THR A 49 12.66 1.72 -1.28
C THR A 49 11.74 1.03 -0.27
N GLY A 50 11.00 0.02 -0.73
CA GLY A 50 10.07 -0.73 0.11
C GLY A 50 10.78 -1.43 1.25
N CYS A 51 11.91 -2.08 0.96
CA CYS A 51 12.73 -2.73 1.97
C CYS A 51 13.34 -1.73 2.95
N VAL A 52 13.84 -0.59 2.47
CA VAL A 52 14.36 0.48 3.34
C VAL A 52 13.26 1.05 4.25
N MET A 53 12.05 1.27 3.73
CA MET A 53 10.93 1.73 4.55
C MET A 53 10.55 0.71 5.63
N ILE A 54 10.58 -0.59 5.32
CA ILE A 54 10.32 -1.64 6.31
C ILE A 54 11.40 -1.64 7.39
N ASP A 55 12.67 -1.52 7.01
CA ASP A 55 13.80 -1.46 7.94
C ASP A 55 13.67 -0.29 8.92
N LEU A 56 13.42 0.92 8.39
CA LEU A 56 13.19 2.12 9.19
C LEU A 56 11.95 2.00 10.07
N MET A 57 10.86 1.45 9.53
CA MET A 57 9.62 1.23 10.28
C MET A 57 9.83 0.27 11.45
N ALA A 58 10.52 -0.86 11.22
CA ALA A 58 10.79 -1.84 12.26
C ALA A 58 11.59 -1.25 13.43
N ALA A 59 12.52 -0.34 13.14
CA ALA A 59 13.33 0.33 14.16
C ALA A 59 12.58 1.46 14.89
N HIS A 60 11.74 2.23 14.20
CA HIS A 60 11.22 3.51 14.73
C HIS A 60 9.71 3.56 14.96
N ALA A 61 8.94 2.71 14.30
CA ALA A 61 7.49 2.65 14.40
C ALA A 61 6.98 1.19 14.40
N PRO A 62 7.48 0.34 15.33
CA PRO A 62 7.06 -1.06 15.40
C PRO A 62 5.54 -1.16 15.62
N GLY A 63 4.90 -2.03 14.85
CA GLY A 63 3.43 -2.19 14.84
C GLY A 63 2.71 -1.46 13.71
N MET A 64 3.41 -0.63 12.92
CA MET A 64 2.86 -0.14 11.66
C MET A 64 2.60 -1.30 10.70
N ARG A 65 1.46 -1.27 10.00
CA ARG A 65 1.07 -2.31 9.04
C ARG A 65 1.99 -2.31 7.82
N VAL A 66 2.34 -3.51 7.33
CA VAL A 66 3.03 -3.71 6.06
C VAL A 66 2.13 -4.55 5.17
N ILE A 67 1.76 -3.98 4.02
CA ILE A 67 0.78 -4.56 3.11
C ILE A 67 1.43 -4.78 1.74
N THR A 68 1.12 -5.91 1.13
CA THR A 68 1.47 -6.20 -0.26
C THR A 68 0.27 -6.70 -1.04
N VAL A 69 0.33 -6.49 -2.36
CA VAL A 69 -0.65 -7.03 -3.30
C VAL A 69 -0.03 -8.26 -3.94
N ASP A 70 -0.47 -9.43 -3.49
CA ASP A 70 -0.06 -10.68 -4.10
C ASP A 70 -0.92 -10.94 -5.34
N THR A 71 -0.33 -10.71 -6.50
CA THR A 71 -1.01 -10.90 -7.80
C THR A 71 -1.28 -12.37 -8.13
N LEU A 72 -0.78 -13.30 -7.31
CA LEU A 72 -0.67 -14.74 -7.55
C LEU A 72 0.18 -15.09 -8.78
N ARG A 73 1.04 -14.15 -9.20
CA ARG A 73 1.99 -14.24 -10.33
C ARG A 73 3.31 -13.53 -10.03
N LEU A 74 3.61 -13.28 -8.75
CA LEU A 74 4.89 -12.73 -8.34
C LEU A 74 6.00 -13.78 -8.57
N PRO A 75 7.25 -13.34 -8.86
CA PRO A 75 8.39 -14.25 -8.87
C PRO A 75 8.54 -14.98 -7.53
N GLU A 76 9.01 -16.23 -7.57
CA GLU A 76 9.26 -17.02 -6.36
C GLU A 76 10.26 -16.31 -5.44
N GLU A 77 11.25 -15.63 -6.01
CA GLU A 77 12.23 -14.84 -5.28
C GLU A 77 11.58 -13.69 -4.50
N THR A 78 10.51 -13.09 -5.02
CA THR A 78 9.76 -12.04 -4.32
C THR A 78 8.97 -12.62 -3.14
N LEU A 79 8.37 -13.80 -3.30
CA LEU A 79 7.67 -14.48 -2.22
C LEU A 79 8.65 -14.90 -1.12
N ARG A 80 9.80 -15.47 -1.50
CA ARG A 80 10.87 -15.84 -0.57
C ARG A 80 11.37 -14.61 0.19
N LEU A 81 11.64 -13.50 -0.51
CA LEU A 81 12.06 -12.24 0.13
C LEU A 81 11.02 -11.74 1.13
N SER A 82 9.71 -11.82 0.80
CA SER A 82 8.65 -11.45 1.74
C SER A 82 8.72 -12.28 3.03
N HIS A 83 8.96 -13.59 2.94
CA HIS A 83 9.11 -14.44 4.12
C HIS A 83 10.39 -14.13 4.91
N GLU A 84 11.52 -13.92 4.23
CA GLU A 84 12.78 -13.51 4.87
C GLU A 84 12.62 -12.18 5.62
N ILE A 85 11.82 -11.24 5.09
CA ILE A 85 11.48 -9.98 5.76
C ILE A 85 10.62 -10.22 7.01
N GLU A 86 9.58 -11.05 6.93
CA GLU A 86 8.74 -11.40 8.09
C GLU A 86 9.60 -12.00 9.22
N GLU A 87 10.47 -12.96 8.88
CA GLU A 87 11.37 -13.61 9.85
C GLU A 87 12.38 -12.64 10.44
N ARG A 88 13.03 -11.83 9.60
CA ARG A 88 14.09 -10.90 10.03
C ARG A 88 13.58 -9.82 10.98
N TYR A 89 12.42 -9.26 10.69
CA TYR A 89 11.88 -8.12 11.44
C TYR A 89 10.82 -8.52 12.47
N GLY A 90 10.40 -9.80 12.50
CA GLY A 90 9.35 -10.27 13.39
C GLY A 90 7.99 -9.62 13.12
N ILE A 91 7.70 -9.32 11.85
CA ILE A 91 6.45 -8.66 11.42
C ILE A 91 5.58 -9.64 10.63
N THR A 92 4.28 -9.35 10.54
CA THR A 92 3.38 -10.02 9.60
C THR A 92 3.12 -9.11 8.41
N ILE A 93 3.31 -9.62 7.20
CA ILE A 93 2.94 -8.90 5.98
C ILE A 93 1.53 -9.29 5.57
N GLU A 94 0.66 -8.30 5.50
CA GLU A 94 -0.71 -8.45 5.04
C GLU A 94 -0.77 -8.58 3.52
N ARG A 95 -1.34 -9.69 3.04
CA ARG A 95 -1.39 -10.02 1.62
C ARG A 95 -2.81 -9.84 1.08
N PHE A 96 -2.99 -8.89 0.16
CA PHE A 96 -4.24 -8.74 -0.58
C PHE A 96 -4.14 -9.46 -1.92
N THR A 97 -4.92 -10.51 -2.10
CA THR A 97 -4.98 -11.32 -3.32
C THR A 97 -6.15 -10.90 -4.21
N PRO A 98 -6.21 -11.29 -5.50
CA PRO A 98 -7.34 -10.99 -6.36
C PRO A 98 -8.63 -11.66 -5.86
N ASP A 99 -9.79 -11.09 -6.18
CA ASP A 99 -11.07 -11.78 -6.01
C ASP A 99 -11.07 -13.10 -6.81
N SER A 100 -11.31 -14.21 -6.11
CA SER A 100 -11.17 -15.57 -6.67
C SER A 100 -12.12 -15.83 -7.84
N GLU A 101 -13.36 -15.30 -7.76
CA GLU A 101 -14.38 -15.51 -8.78
C GLU A 101 -14.07 -14.70 -10.04
N ARG A 102 -13.72 -13.42 -9.89
CA ARG A 102 -13.26 -12.58 -11.02
C ARG A 102 -12.03 -13.15 -11.69
N LEU A 103 -11.08 -13.65 -10.90
CA LEU A 103 -9.86 -14.29 -11.42
C LEU A 103 -10.21 -15.54 -12.24
N ARG A 104 -11.05 -16.42 -11.69
CA ARG A 104 -11.50 -17.65 -12.36
C ARG A 104 -12.21 -17.35 -13.68
N GLN A 105 -13.11 -16.36 -13.70
CA GLN A 105 -13.81 -15.93 -14.91
C GLN A 105 -12.86 -15.37 -15.97
N MET A 106 -11.89 -14.54 -15.56
CA MET A 106 -10.87 -14.00 -16.46
C MET A 106 -10.05 -15.12 -17.11
N ILE A 107 -9.58 -16.08 -16.33
CA ILE A 107 -8.79 -17.22 -16.81
C ILE A 107 -9.63 -18.10 -17.75
N ALA A 108 -10.86 -18.43 -17.37
CA ALA A 108 -11.75 -19.26 -18.19
C ALA A 108 -12.05 -18.63 -19.56
N ARG A 109 -12.13 -17.30 -19.63
CA ARG A 109 -12.48 -16.58 -20.87
C ARG A 109 -11.29 -16.24 -21.75
N HIS A 110 -10.13 -15.96 -21.16
CA HIS A 110 -8.98 -15.39 -21.87
C HIS A 110 -7.68 -16.18 -21.72
N GLY A 111 -7.65 -17.21 -20.88
CA GLY A 111 -6.46 -17.99 -20.55
C GLY A 111 -5.58 -17.32 -19.49
N GLU A 112 -4.69 -18.12 -18.89
CA GLU A 112 -3.80 -17.70 -17.79
C GLU A 112 -2.78 -16.64 -18.20
N PHE A 113 -2.45 -16.56 -19.50
CA PHE A 113 -1.40 -15.72 -20.07
C PHE A 113 -1.92 -14.59 -20.96
N LEU A 114 -3.20 -14.20 -20.80
CA LEU A 114 -3.87 -13.17 -21.60
C LEU A 114 -3.08 -11.85 -21.74
N PHE A 115 -2.22 -11.53 -20.78
CA PHE A 115 -1.42 -10.31 -20.74
C PHE A 115 -0.33 -10.25 -21.82
N PHE A 116 -0.02 -11.36 -22.50
CA PHE A 116 0.85 -11.36 -23.69
C PHE A 116 0.09 -11.11 -24.99
N ASP A 117 -1.24 -11.21 -24.99
CA ASP A 117 -2.03 -11.16 -26.21
C ASP A 117 -2.20 -9.72 -26.72
N THR A 118 -2.66 -8.81 -25.84
CA THR A 118 -2.93 -7.42 -26.20
C THR A 118 -2.76 -6.51 -24.99
N LYS A 119 -2.52 -5.22 -25.24
CA LYS A 119 -2.50 -4.18 -24.20
C LYS A 119 -3.80 -4.15 -23.38
N ALA A 120 -4.95 -4.24 -24.04
CA ALA A 120 -6.25 -4.24 -23.35
C ALA A 120 -6.42 -5.46 -22.41
N LYS A 121 -5.94 -6.64 -22.81
CA LYS A 121 -5.95 -7.84 -21.95
C LYS A 121 -4.92 -7.75 -20.82
N GLN A 122 -3.76 -7.15 -21.07
CA GLN A 122 -2.77 -6.84 -20.03
C GLN A 122 -3.34 -5.89 -18.98
N GLU A 123 -4.02 -4.82 -19.40
CA GLU A 123 -4.70 -3.87 -18.53
C GLU A 123 -5.82 -4.56 -17.74
N PHE A 124 -6.64 -5.40 -18.39
CA PHE A 124 -7.67 -6.19 -17.71
C PHE A 124 -7.09 -7.14 -16.66
N CYS A 125 -6.02 -7.85 -16.99
CA CYS A 125 -5.28 -8.68 -16.04
C CYS A 125 -4.77 -7.86 -14.85
N CYS A 126 -4.20 -6.68 -15.10
CA CYS A 126 -3.76 -5.78 -14.04
C CYS A 126 -4.94 -5.28 -13.19
N THR A 127 -6.09 -5.01 -13.80
CA THR A 127 -7.30 -4.58 -13.08
C THR A 127 -7.72 -5.64 -12.06
N VAL A 128 -7.83 -6.90 -12.51
CA VAL A 128 -8.25 -8.02 -11.66
C VAL A 128 -7.19 -8.38 -10.64
N ARG A 129 -5.93 -8.55 -11.07
CA ARG A 129 -4.87 -9.09 -10.19
C ARG A 129 -4.22 -8.05 -9.27
N LYS A 130 -4.27 -6.77 -9.61
CA LYS A 130 -3.52 -5.71 -8.92
C LYS A 130 -4.38 -4.54 -8.48
N VAL A 131 -5.11 -3.92 -9.41
CA VAL A 131 -5.81 -2.66 -9.12
C VAL A 131 -6.92 -2.87 -8.10
N GLU A 132 -7.79 -3.86 -8.32
CA GLU A 132 -8.88 -4.20 -7.41
C GLU A 132 -8.38 -4.57 -6.00
N PRO A 133 -7.44 -5.52 -5.81
CA PRO A 133 -6.96 -5.83 -4.47
C PRO A 133 -6.21 -4.67 -3.81
N ASN A 134 -5.50 -3.85 -4.59
CA ASN A 134 -4.88 -2.63 -4.07
C ASN A 134 -5.92 -1.61 -3.58
N GLN A 135 -7.06 -1.48 -4.26
CA GLN A 135 -8.17 -0.62 -3.81
C GLN A 135 -8.76 -1.15 -2.49
N ARG A 136 -8.93 -2.47 -2.34
CA ARG A 136 -9.37 -3.08 -1.08
C ARG A 136 -8.38 -2.83 0.06
N ALA A 137 -7.08 -2.95 -0.19
CA ALA A 137 -6.04 -2.62 0.77
C ALA A 137 -6.12 -1.16 1.20
N LEU A 138 -6.15 -0.26 0.22
CA LEU A 138 -6.29 1.18 0.42
C LEU A 138 -7.50 1.56 1.25
N ALA A 139 -8.65 0.92 1.03
CA ALA A 139 -9.88 1.20 1.78
C ALA A 139 -9.73 1.01 3.30
N THR A 140 -8.74 0.23 3.73
CA THR A 140 -8.43 0.02 5.15
C THR A 140 -7.52 1.10 5.76
N LEU A 141 -6.99 2.03 4.95
CA LEU A 141 -5.98 3.00 5.35
C LEU A 141 -6.44 4.45 5.15
N ASP A 142 -6.18 5.33 6.11
CA ASP A 142 -6.25 6.79 5.96
C ASP A 142 -4.89 7.43 5.69
N VAL A 143 -3.80 6.73 6.03
CA VAL A 143 -2.42 7.10 5.66
C VAL A 143 -1.76 5.90 5.00
N TRP A 144 -1.20 6.08 3.81
CA TRP A 144 -0.42 5.03 3.16
C TRP A 144 0.96 5.53 2.74
N PHE A 145 1.98 4.74 3.01
CA PHE A 145 3.33 5.03 2.56
C PHE A 145 3.62 4.25 1.27
N THR A 146 4.24 4.92 0.31
CA THR A 146 4.62 4.31 -0.99
C THR A 146 6.09 4.50 -1.25
N GLY A 147 6.75 3.52 -1.86
CA GLY A 147 8.19 3.54 -2.15
C GLY A 147 8.60 4.43 -3.33
N LEU A 148 7.82 5.47 -3.65
CA LEU A 148 8.09 6.37 -4.76
C LEU A 148 9.25 7.31 -4.43
N ARG A 149 10.20 7.41 -5.35
CA ARG A 149 11.30 8.39 -5.27
C ARG A 149 11.30 9.29 -6.50
N ARG A 150 11.77 10.53 -6.29
CA ARG A 150 11.82 11.57 -7.35
C ARG A 150 12.77 11.20 -8.49
N ASP A 151 13.81 10.41 -8.20
CA ASP A 151 14.84 9.97 -9.14
C ASP A 151 14.42 8.77 -10.03
N GLN A 152 13.29 8.12 -9.74
CA GLN A 152 12.87 6.91 -10.46
C GLN A 152 12.32 7.15 -11.88
N SER A 153 11.87 8.37 -12.21
CA SER A 153 11.44 8.70 -13.58
C SER A 153 11.36 10.21 -13.79
N ALA A 154 11.46 10.66 -15.04
CA ALA A 154 11.29 12.08 -15.42
C ALA A 154 9.96 12.68 -14.93
N PHE A 155 8.89 11.88 -14.79
CA PHE A 155 7.57 12.32 -14.33
C PHE A 155 7.42 12.38 -12.80
N ARG A 156 8.47 12.07 -12.02
CA ARG A 156 8.40 12.01 -10.54
C ARG A 156 9.20 13.10 -9.84
N GLY A 157 9.94 13.93 -10.57
CA GLY A 157 10.83 14.96 -10.00
C GLY A 157 10.17 15.92 -9.01
N GLU A 158 8.88 16.21 -9.22
CA GLU A 158 8.10 17.17 -8.40
C GLU A 158 7.19 16.49 -7.37
N THR A 159 7.29 15.17 -7.18
CA THR A 159 6.39 14.47 -6.25
C THR A 159 6.62 14.99 -4.82
N PRO A 160 5.60 15.56 -4.16
CA PRO A 160 5.74 16.01 -2.78
C PRO A 160 5.93 14.80 -1.86
N LYS A 161 6.60 15.03 -0.73
CA LYS A 161 6.88 13.96 0.24
C LYS A 161 5.62 13.50 0.97
N ALA A 162 4.65 14.40 1.14
CA ALA A 162 3.32 14.11 1.66
C ALA A 162 2.27 14.90 0.86
N GLN A 163 1.10 14.32 0.63
CA GLN A 163 -0.02 14.98 -0.04
C GLN A 163 -1.36 14.33 0.32
N TRP A 164 -2.41 15.15 0.42
CA TRP A 164 -3.77 14.64 0.47
C TRP A 164 -4.23 14.21 -0.92
N VAL A 165 -4.77 13.01 -1.03
CA VAL A 165 -5.43 12.52 -2.25
C VAL A 165 -6.86 12.13 -1.92
N VAL A 166 -7.78 12.32 -2.88
CA VAL A 166 -9.14 11.81 -2.76
C VAL A 166 -9.20 10.41 -3.36
N ARG A 167 -9.68 9.45 -2.58
CA ARG A 167 -9.90 8.06 -2.99
C ARG A 167 -11.31 7.67 -2.58
N ASP A 168 -12.14 7.24 -3.52
CA ASP A 168 -13.52 6.79 -3.26
C ASP A 168 -14.32 7.80 -2.41
N GLY A 169 -14.16 9.09 -2.70
CA GLY A 169 -14.86 10.19 -2.01
C GLY A 169 -14.31 10.56 -0.63
N ARG A 170 -13.25 9.90 -0.14
CA ARG A 170 -12.61 10.23 1.15
C ARG A 170 -11.18 10.75 0.97
N PRO A 171 -10.73 11.68 1.84
CA PRO A 171 -9.34 12.09 1.88
C PRO A 171 -8.46 10.97 2.46
N VAL A 172 -7.31 10.75 1.83
CA VAL A 172 -6.26 9.81 2.27
C VAL A 172 -4.93 10.54 2.17
N LEU A 173 -4.10 10.45 3.20
CA LEU A 173 -2.75 10.99 3.18
C LEU A 173 -1.81 10.00 2.48
N LYS A 174 -1.05 10.50 1.52
CA LYS A 174 -0.06 9.75 0.73
C LYS A 174 1.33 10.35 0.89
#